data_AF-A0A9E0SS13-F1
#
_entry.id   AF-A0A9E0SS13-F1
#
_cell.length_a   1.000
_cell.length_b   1.000
_cell.length_c   1.000
_cell.angle_alpha   90.00
_cell.angle_beta   90.00
_cell.angle_gamma   90.00
#
_symmetry.space_group_name_H-M   'P 1'
#
loop_
_entity.id
_entity.type
_entity.pdbx_description
1 polymer ?
#
loop_
_entity_poly.entity_id
_entity_poly.type
_entity_poly.pdbx_seq_one_letter_code
_entity_poly.pdbx_strand_id
1 'polypeptide(L)'
;MSSDSFPTAPIREEDLHAFVDGHLDADRRREVQDYLDRHPQEARQVAGFAARRQDLRNALASVAEEPVPARLNLERMVAEHRAPSPWPWRAAAAVLMAFGLGGFGGWYARTLSPERSSAGIAALAREATSSYAVYAADPTRPVEMGADSKAELVTWVSSRLQRQVSIPDLTKSGFRFIGGRLVSTEHGPAGMFIYDGAGGTRLAMIVRPMSIEQDTPMMKRSAGPLAGFTWATRGLGFSVVAPEAPENLHPLADEVRRQIASTL
;
A
#
# COMPACT_ATOMS: atom_id res chain seq x y z
N MET A 1 58.51 39.07 -24.00
CA MET A 1 58.26 38.83 -22.57
C MET A 1 57.66 40.10 -22.02
N SER A 2 56.32 40.17 -22.05
CA SER A 2 55.56 41.33 -21.59
C SER A 2 55.50 41.29 -20.07
N SER A 3 56.10 42.28 -19.43
CA SER A 3 55.88 42.59 -18.02
C SER A 3 54.60 43.41 -17.92
N ASP A 4 53.49 42.76 -17.58
CA ASP A 4 52.24 43.45 -17.25
C ASP A 4 52.46 44.28 -15.98
N SER A 5 52.62 45.59 -16.17
CA SER A 5 52.52 46.58 -15.10
C SER A 5 51.04 46.71 -14.73
N PHE A 6 50.62 46.04 -13.66
CA PHE A 6 49.32 46.31 -13.06
C PHE A 6 49.28 47.76 -12.55
N PRO A 7 48.23 48.54 -12.85
CA PRO A 7 48.09 49.88 -12.30
C PRO A 7 48.00 49.78 -10.77
N THR A 8 48.91 50.47 -10.07
CA THR A 8 48.98 50.50 -8.61
C THR A 8 47.63 50.94 -8.04
N ALA A 9 46.93 50.03 -7.37
CA ALA A 9 45.65 50.34 -6.75
C ALA A 9 45.86 51.45 -5.71
N PRO A 10 44.93 52.43 -5.61
CA PRO A 10 45.06 53.51 -4.63
C PRO A 10 45.19 52.93 -3.22
N ILE A 11 46.00 53.58 -2.37
CA ILE A 11 46.11 53.19 -0.95
C ILE A 11 44.75 53.38 -0.30
N ARG A 12 44.26 52.35 0.38
CA ARG A 12 42.98 52.35 1.09
C ARG A 12 43.21 52.20 2.59
N GLU A 13 42.18 52.49 3.38
CA GLU A 13 42.22 52.28 4.85
C GLU A 13 42.57 50.82 5.23
N GLU A 14 42.14 49.85 4.41
CA GLU A 14 42.50 48.43 4.57
C GLU A 14 44.01 48.19 4.48
N ASP A 15 44.72 48.91 3.60
CA ASP A 15 46.17 48.82 3.48
C ASP A 15 46.88 49.43 4.69
N LEU A 16 46.34 50.52 5.26
CA LEU A 16 46.89 51.16 6.46
C LEU A 16 46.77 50.25 7.69
N HIS A 17 45.63 49.59 7.87
CA HIS A 17 45.45 48.59 8.93
C HIS A 17 46.33 47.36 8.71
N ALA A 18 46.40 46.84 7.48
CA ALA A 18 47.28 45.72 7.15
C ALA A 18 48.77 46.06 7.36
N PHE A 19 49.17 47.32 7.12
CA PHE A 19 50.51 47.82 7.42
C PHE A 19 50.80 47.77 8.92
N VAL A 20 49.86 48.27 9.75
CA VAL A 20 49.96 48.20 11.22
C VAL A 20 50.07 46.74 11.68
N ASP A 21 49.28 45.85 11.10
CA ASP A 21 49.22 44.44 11.50
C ASP A 21 50.40 43.61 10.96
N GLY A 22 51.16 44.12 9.99
CA GLY A 22 52.31 43.45 9.38
C GLY A 22 51.94 42.44 8.29
N HIS A 23 50.71 42.51 7.78
CA HIS A 23 50.15 41.58 6.80
C HIS A 23 50.31 42.03 5.34
N LEU A 24 51.06 43.11 5.08
CA LEU A 24 51.41 43.52 3.72
C LEU A 24 52.67 42.82 3.20
N ASP A 25 52.65 42.47 1.92
CA ASP A 25 53.84 42.06 1.17
C ASP A 25 54.88 43.19 1.08
N ALA A 26 56.11 42.84 0.66
CA ALA A 26 57.23 43.78 0.68
C ALA A 26 57.06 44.95 -0.30
N ASP A 27 56.40 44.74 -1.43
CA ASP A 27 56.21 45.75 -2.46
C ASP A 27 55.14 46.76 -2.03
N ARG A 28 53.98 46.27 -1.60
CA ARG A 28 52.86 47.08 -1.10
C ARG A 28 53.22 47.83 0.18
N ARG A 29 54.04 47.24 1.05
CA ARG A 29 54.55 47.92 2.25
C ARG A 29 55.39 49.15 1.90
N ARG A 30 56.21 49.10 0.84
CA ARG A 30 57.00 50.26 0.39
C ARG A 30 56.09 51.35 -0.18
N GLU A 31 55.08 50.98 -0.96
CA GLU A 31 54.10 51.93 -1.49
C GLU A 31 53.33 52.64 -0.38
N VAL A 32 52.89 51.90 0.66
CA VAL A 32 52.21 52.47 1.83
C VAL A 32 53.16 53.36 2.63
N GLN A 33 54.43 52.97 2.82
CA GLN A 33 55.42 53.80 3.51
C GLN A 33 55.65 55.14 2.77
N ASP A 34 55.87 55.08 1.46
CA ASP A 34 56.01 56.25 0.59
C ASP A 34 54.79 57.18 0.66
N TYR A 35 53.60 56.59 0.77
CA TYR A 35 52.35 57.31 0.91
C TYR A 35 52.23 58.00 2.28
N LEU A 36 52.59 57.32 3.36
CA LEU A 36 52.61 57.86 4.73
C LEU A 36 53.64 58.99 4.89
N ASP A 37 54.79 58.89 4.22
CA ASP A 37 55.82 59.94 4.21
C ASP A 37 55.31 61.25 3.56
N ARG A 38 54.39 61.13 2.60
CA ARG A 38 53.74 62.27 1.90
C ARG A 38 52.49 62.78 2.63
N HIS A 39 51.91 62.01 3.54
CA HIS A 39 50.65 62.32 4.26
C HIS A 39 50.85 62.27 5.79
N PRO A 40 51.43 63.33 6.39
CA PRO A 40 51.81 63.33 7.80
C PRO A 40 50.64 63.27 8.79
N GLN A 41 49.41 63.55 8.37
CA GLN A 41 48.22 63.39 9.22
C GLN A 41 47.86 61.90 9.37
N GLU A 42 47.88 61.15 8.27
CA GLU A 42 47.59 59.71 8.26
C GLU A 42 48.70 58.91 8.94
N ALA A 43 49.97 59.32 8.77
CA ALA A 43 51.09 58.75 9.50
C ALA A 43 50.92 58.83 11.02
N ARG A 44 50.37 59.94 11.56
CA ARG A 44 50.08 60.05 13.01
C ARG A 44 48.96 59.11 13.44
N GLN A 45 47.94 58.95 12.60
CA GLN A 45 46.82 58.05 12.88
C GLN A 45 47.28 56.59 12.93
N VAL A 46 48.08 56.17 11.93
CA VAL A 46 48.71 54.86 11.85
C VAL A 46 49.63 54.61 13.05
N ALA A 47 50.44 55.60 13.44
CA ALA A 47 51.28 55.50 14.64
C ALA A 47 50.43 55.32 15.91
N GLY A 48 49.28 55.99 16.01
CA GLY A 48 48.33 55.82 17.12
C GLY A 48 47.65 54.44 17.14
N PHE A 49 47.41 53.81 15.98
CA PHE A 49 46.96 52.43 15.90
C PHE A 49 48.06 51.45 16.33
N ALA A 50 49.29 51.66 15.86
CA ALA A 50 50.44 50.84 16.22
C ALA A 50 50.72 50.87 17.73
N ALA A 51 50.65 52.05 18.35
CA ALA A 51 50.81 52.22 19.79
C ALA A 51 49.74 51.46 20.58
N ARG A 52 48.44 51.62 20.24
CA ARG A 52 47.34 50.88 20.88
C ARG A 52 47.47 49.37 20.74
N ARG A 53 47.89 48.88 19.58
CA ARG A 53 48.16 47.46 19.36
C ARG A 53 49.28 46.96 20.27
N GLN A 54 50.32 47.76 20.46
CA GLN A 54 51.42 47.40 21.36
C GLN A 54 50.98 47.38 22.83
N ASP A 55 50.17 48.36 23.25
CA ASP A 55 49.62 48.39 24.62
C ASP A 55 48.77 47.15 24.91
N LEU A 56 47.90 46.76 23.97
CA LEU A 56 47.10 45.53 24.08
C LEU A 56 47.97 44.27 24.13
N ARG A 57 49.00 44.19 23.29
CA ARG A 57 49.95 43.06 23.32
C ARG A 57 50.70 42.97 24.64
N ASN A 58 51.13 44.10 25.18
CA ASN A 58 51.82 44.13 26.46
C ASN A 58 50.88 43.74 27.61
N ALA A 59 49.64 44.26 27.62
CA ALA A 59 48.64 43.95 28.64
C ALA A 59 48.21 42.47 28.63
N LEU A 60 48.22 41.83 27.46
CA LEU A 60 47.82 40.43 27.29
C LEU A 60 49.00 39.47 27.14
N ALA A 61 50.24 39.93 27.28
CA ALA A 61 51.44 39.12 27.10
C ALA A 61 51.44 37.89 28.02
N SER A 62 51.03 38.06 29.29
CA SER A 62 50.94 36.96 30.26
C SER A 62 49.88 35.92 29.90
N VAL A 63 48.79 36.34 29.24
CA VAL A 63 47.71 35.44 28.79
C VAL A 63 48.13 34.70 27.53
N ALA A 64 48.91 35.33 26.66
CA ALA A 64 49.40 34.72 25.43
C ALA A 64 50.40 33.57 25.68
N GLU A 65 51.08 33.58 26.83
CA GLU A 65 51.99 32.50 27.26
C GLU A 65 51.27 31.30 27.90
N GLU A 66 49.97 31.41 28.20
CA GLU A 66 49.20 30.29 28.73
C GLU A 66 49.02 29.18 27.68
N PRO A 67 49.10 27.89 28.07
CA PRO A 67 48.85 26.79 27.16
C PRO A 67 47.40 26.84 26.65
N VAL A 68 47.24 26.74 25.32
CA VAL A 68 45.92 26.78 24.67
C VAL A 68 45.02 25.68 25.26
N PRO A 69 43.84 26.03 25.82
CA PRO A 69 42.93 25.05 26.40
C PRO A 69 42.56 23.95 25.40
N ALA A 70 42.50 22.70 25.84
CA ALA A 70 42.17 21.56 24.97
C ALA A 70 40.82 21.69 24.23
N ARG A 71 39.89 22.49 24.77
CA ARG A 71 38.59 22.83 24.15
C ARG A 71 38.69 23.81 22.97
N LEU A 72 39.80 24.52 22.84
CA LEU A 72 40.09 25.48 21.74
C LEU A 72 41.16 24.93 20.78
N ASN A 73 41.50 23.64 20.89
CA ASN A 73 42.39 23.01 19.93
C ASN A 73 41.65 22.81 18.60
N LEU A 74 41.99 23.66 17.62
CA LEU A 74 41.44 23.67 16.26
C LEU A 74 41.57 22.30 15.57
N GLU A 75 42.63 21.54 15.86
CA GLU A 75 42.83 20.20 15.29
C GLU A 75 41.73 19.23 15.74
N ARG A 76 41.30 19.33 17.00
CA ARG A 76 40.22 18.51 17.55
C ARG A 76 38.86 18.92 17.01
N MET A 77 38.59 20.22 16.93
CA MET A 77 37.32 20.74 16.42
C MET A 77 37.10 20.38 14.95
N VAL A 78 38.14 20.46 14.13
CA VAL A 78 38.09 20.08 12.70
C VAL A 78 37.97 18.56 12.54
N ALA A 79 38.62 17.77 13.39
CA ALA A 79 38.50 16.31 13.38
C ALA A 79 37.08 15.83 13.76
N GLU A 80 36.45 16.45 14.76
CA GLU A 80 35.07 16.12 15.17
C GLU A 80 34.03 16.47 14.10
N HIS A 81 34.22 17.58 13.37
CA HIS A 81 33.32 17.97 12.27
C HIS A 81 33.53 17.14 10.98
N ARG A 82 34.67 16.48 10.83
CA ARG A 82 34.99 15.62 9.68
C ARG A 82 34.60 14.16 9.87
N ALA A 83 34.14 13.75 11.04
CA ALA A 83 33.70 12.38 11.26
C ALA A 83 32.39 12.13 10.48
N PRO A 84 32.39 11.28 9.43
CA PRO A 84 31.15 10.96 8.73
C PRO A 84 30.25 10.17 9.69
N SER A 85 29.10 10.73 10.03
CA SER A 85 28.10 10.03 10.83
C SER A 85 27.70 8.74 10.10
N PRO A 86 27.77 7.55 10.73
CA PRO A 86 27.38 6.29 10.12
C PRO A 86 25.85 6.11 10.03
N TRP A 87 25.09 7.18 10.26
CA TRP A 87 23.63 7.18 10.26
C TRP A 87 22.95 6.96 8.89
N PRO A 88 23.45 7.48 7.74
CA PRO A 88 22.67 7.44 6.51
C PRO A 88 22.62 6.04 5.88
N TRP A 89 23.67 5.21 6.05
CA TRP A 89 23.71 3.87 5.46
C TRP A 89 22.83 2.86 6.23
N ARG A 90 22.70 3.02 7.56
CA ARG A 90 21.83 2.15 8.38
C ARG A 90 20.34 2.41 8.10
N ALA A 91 19.96 3.67 7.91
CA ALA A 91 18.60 4.03 7.52
C ALA A 91 18.27 3.52 6.09
N ALA A 92 19.20 3.68 5.14
CA ALA A 92 19.02 3.16 3.78
C ALA A 92 18.90 1.62 3.75
N ALA A 93 19.73 0.91 4.52
CA ALA A 93 19.65 -0.54 4.62
C ALA A 93 18.33 -1.03 5.25
N ALA A 94 17.79 -0.31 6.24
CA ALA A 94 16.50 -0.63 6.84
C ALA A 94 15.32 -0.47 5.86
N VAL A 95 15.34 0.60 5.05
CA VAL A 95 14.32 0.82 4.00
C VAL A 95 14.40 -0.26 2.92
N LEU A 96 15.62 -0.61 2.47
CA LEU A 96 15.81 -1.68 1.49
C LEU A 96 15.39 -3.05 2.03
N MET A 97 15.66 -3.35 3.30
CA MET A 97 15.15 -4.58 3.93
C MET A 97 13.64 -4.56 4.10
N ALA A 98 13.02 -3.44 4.48
CA ALA A 98 11.57 -3.33 4.58
C ALA A 98 10.87 -3.47 3.22
N PHE A 99 11.40 -2.85 2.17
CA PHE A 99 10.89 -3.01 0.80
C PHE A 99 11.22 -4.37 0.20
N GLY A 100 12.38 -4.95 0.50
CA GLY A 100 12.76 -6.29 0.07
C GLY A 100 11.87 -7.35 0.72
N LEU A 101 11.78 -7.36 2.05
CA LEU A 101 10.93 -8.29 2.80
C LEU A 101 9.45 -8.05 2.55
N GLY A 102 9.01 -6.80 2.46
CA GLY A 102 7.62 -6.46 2.17
C GLY A 102 7.22 -6.72 0.72
N GLY A 103 8.08 -6.39 -0.24
CA GLY A 103 7.84 -6.57 -1.67
C GLY A 103 7.94 -8.02 -2.11
N PHE A 104 9.04 -8.71 -1.79
CA PHE A 104 9.18 -10.14 -2.10
C PHE A 104 8.27 -10.99 -1.22
N GLY A 105 8.14 -10.68 0.07
CA GLY A 105 7.24 -11.39 0.97
C GLY A 105 5.78 -11.24 0.55
N GLY A 106 5.33 -10.04 0.19
CA GLY A 106 3.98 -9.79 -0.31
C GLY A 106 3.70 -10.46 -1.66
N TRP A 107 4.66 -10.43 -2.59
CA TRP A 107 4.50 -11.07 -3.90
C TRP A 107 4.57 -12.61 -3.81
N TYR A 108 5.47 -13.16 -3.01
CA TYR A 108 5.55 -14.61 -2.78
C TYR A 108 4.37 -15.11 -1.95
N ALA A 109 3.88 -14.32 -0.98
CA ALA A 109 2.62 -14.61 -0.29
C ALA A 109 1.41 -14.59 -1.23
N ARG A 110 1.42 -13.79 -2.31
CA ARG A 110 0.41 -13.88 -3.37
C ARG A 110 0.51 -15.20 -4.16
N THR A 111 1.70 -15.74 -4.35
CA THR A 111 1.90 -17.04 -5.03
C THR A 111 1.63 -18.24 -4.13
N LEU A 112 1.84 -18.10 -2.81
CA LEU A 112 1.58 -19.13 -1.81
C LEU A 112 0.16 -19.08 -1.23
N SER A 113 -0.49 -17.91 -1.26
CA SER A 113 -1.94 -17.82 -1.11
C SER A 113 -2.51 -18.43 -2.37
N PRO A 114 -2.98 -19.68 -2.31
CA PRO A 114 -3.60 -20.23 -3.48
C PRO A 114 -4.84 -19.37 -3.72
N GLU A 115 -5.03 -18.97 -4.96
CA GLU A 115 -6.30 -18.62 -5.58
C GLU A 115 -7.38 -19.74 -5.42
N ARG A 116 -7.38 -20.51 -4.33
CA ARG A 116 -8.49 -21.40 -3.92
C ARG A 116 -9.80 -20.61 -3.76
N SER A 117 -9.73 -19.28 -3.63
CA SER A 117 -10.88 -18.39 -3.51
C SER A 117 -11.49 -17.92 -4.84
N SER A 118 -10.84 -18.14 -6.00
CA SER A 118 -11.41 -17.73 -7.28
C SER A 118 -12.40 -18.76 -7.83
N ALA A 119 -12.15 -20.07 -7.67
CA ALA A 119 -13.01 -21.12 -8.27
C ALA A 119 -13.76 -22.06 -7.29
N GLY A 120 -13.50 -22.02 -5.98
CA GLY A 120 -14.04 -22.98 -5.00
C GLY A 120 -15.45 -22.66 -4.49
N ILE A 121 -15.82 -23.23 -3.34
CA ILE A 121 -17.10 -22.99 -2.65
C ILE A 121 -17.33 -21.51 -2.36
N ALA A 122 -16.27 -20.76 -2.04
CA ALA A 122 -16.37 -19.32 -1.84
C ALA A 122 -16.80 -18.57 -3.11
N ALA A 123 -16.34 -19.02 -4.28
CA ALA A 123 -16.72 -18.43 -5.56
C ALA A 123 -18.18 -18.74 -5.91
N LEU A 124 -18.59 -19.99 -5.74
CA LEU A 124 -19.98 -20.40 -5.92
C LEU A 124 -20.94 -19.58 -5.04
N ALA A 125 -20.60 -19.35 -3.78
CA ALA A 125 -21.43 -18.53 -2.89
C ALA A 125 -21.58 -17.08 -3.39
N ARG A 126 -20.51 -16.47 -3.95
CA ARG A 126 -20.56 -15.12 -4.54
C ARG A 126 -21.40 -15.10 -5.82
N GLU A 127 -21.25 -16.11 -6.68
CA GLU A 127 -22.04 -16.27 -7.91
C GLU A 127 -23.53 -16.45 -7.59
N ALA A 128 -23.85 -17.21 -6.55
CA ALA A 128 -25.22 -17.40 -6.10
C ALA A 128 -25.85 -16.12 -5.58
N THR A 129 -25.11 -15.37 -4.75
CA THR A 129 -25.56 -14.08 -4.21
C THR A 129 -25.77 -13.05 -5.32
N SER A 130 -24.84 -12.95 -6.27
CA SER A 130 -24.95 -12.01 -7.40
C SER A 130 -26.10 -12.38 -8.35
N SER A 131 -26.24 -13.66 -8.69
CA SER A 131 -27.36 -14.14 -9.53
C SER A 131 -28.71 -13.94 -8.84
N TYR A 132 -28.79 -14.16 -7.52
CA TYR A 132 -30.00 -13.86 -6.74
C TYR A 132 -30.41 -12.38 -6.89
N ALA A 133 -29.45 -11.46 -6.70
CA ALA A 133 -29.71 -10.02 -6.75
C ALA A 133 -30.21 -9.55 -8.13
N VAL A 134 -29.81 -10.22 -9.21
CA VAL A 134 -30.24 -9.88 -10.57
C VAL A 134 -31.60 -10.48 -10.90
N TYR A 135 -31.84 -11.75 -10.56
CA TYR A 135 -32.98 -12.49 -11.09
C TYR A 135 -34.06 -12.79 -10.06
N ALA A 136 -33.69 -13.24 -8.86
CA ALA A 136 -34.67 -13.59 -7.83
C ALA A 136 -35.27 -12.35 -7.16
N ALA A 137 -34.54 -11.24 -7.13
CA ALA A 137 -35.05 -9.97 -6.61
C ALA A 137 -36.00 -9.23 -7.58
N ASP A 138 -36.03 -9.59 -8.87
CA ASP A 138 -36.89 -8.95 -9.87
C ASP A 138 -38.34 -9.49 -9.78
N PRO A 139 -39.33 -8.63 -9.47
CA PRO A 139 -40.73 -9.05 -9.35
C PRO A 139 -41.42 -9.33 -10.69
N THR A 140 -40.87 -8.89 -11.82
CA THR A 140 -41.55 -8.90 -13.12
C THR A 140 -41.27 -10.14 -13.96
N ARG A 141 -40.01 -10.62 -14.00
CA ARG A 141 -39.60 -11.80 -14.78
C ARG A 141 -38.49 -12.59 -14.08
N PRO A 142 -38.78 -13.21 -12.91
CA PRO A 142 -37.75 -13.93 -12.17
C PRO A 142 -37.24 -15.17 -12.92
N VAL A 143 -38.08 -15.78 -13.77
CA VAL A 143 -37.80 -17.06 -14.44
C VAL A 143 -38.05 -16.99 -15.95
N GLU A 144 -37.20 -17.67 -16.72
CA GLU A 144 -37.39 -17.82 -18.17
C GLU A 144 -38.31 -19.00 -18.49
N MET A 145 -38.22 -20.08 -17.71
CA MET A 145 -39.13 -21.22 -17.78
C MET A 145 -39.89 -21.37 -16.46
N GLY A 146 -41.20 -21.25 -16.54
CA GLY A 146 -42.11 -21.41 -15.41
C GLY A 146 -42.20 -22.86 -14.92
N ALA A 147 -42.89 -23.05 -13.80
CA ALA A 147 -43.06 -24.35 -13.16
C ALA A 147 -43.68 -25.43 -14.08
N ASP A 148 -44.50 -25.05 -15.06
CA ASP A 148 -45.17 -25.98 -15.99
C ASP A 148 -44.17 -26.72 -16.90
N SER A 149 -43.00 -26.12 -17.18
CA SER A 149 -41.93 -26.72 -17.99
C SER A 149 -40.82 -27.34 -17.14
N LYS A 150 -41.11 -27.77 -15.91
CA LYS A 150 -40.12 -28.33 -14.97
C LYS A 150 -39.27 -29.44 -15.59
N ALA A 151 -39.90 -30.40 -16.29
CA ALA A 151 -39.19 -31.53 -16.89
C ALA A 151 -38.22 -31.09 -18.01
N GLU A 152 -38.66 -30.16 -18.86
CA GLU A 152 -37.84 -29.60 -19.93
C GLU A 152 -36.66 -28.79 -19.37
N LEU A 153 -36.90 -27.98 -18.34
CA LEU A 153 -35.86 -27.24 -17.63
C LEU A 153 -34.81 -28.17 -17.04
N VAL A 154 -35.22 -29.26 -16.38
CA VAL A 154 -34.29 -30.26 -15.84
C VAL A 154 -33.44 -30.88 -16.94
N THR A 155 -34.05 -31.30 -18.05
CA THR A 155 -33.33 -31.88 -19.19
C THR A 155 -32.36 -30.86 -19.80
N TRP A 156 -32.80 -29.61 -19.98
CA TRP A 156 -31.98 -28.54 -20.55
C TRP A 156 -30.78 -28.19 -19.66
N VAL A 157 -31.00 -27.95 -18.37
CA VAL A 157 -29.92 -27.67 -17.41
C VAL A 157 -28.97 -28.87 -17.34
N SER A 158 -29.49 -30.10 -17.22
CA SER A 158 -28.64 -31.29 -17.14
C SER A 158 -27.76 -31.47 -18.37
N SER A 159 -28.31 -31.22 -19.56
CA SER A 159 -27.56 -31.24 -20.83
C SER A 159 -26.45 -30.19 -20.85
N ARG A 160 -26.75 -28.96 -20.40
CA ARG A 160 -25.78 -27.84 -20.39
C ARG A 160 -24.69 -28.01 -19.35
N LEU A 161 -25.00 -28.60 -18.20
CA LEU A 161 -24.03 -28.87 -17.13
C LEU A 161 -23.27 -30.18 -17.35
N GLN A 162 -23.66 -31.01 -18.32
CA GLN A 162 -23.12 -32.36 -18.54
C GLN A 162 -23.16 -33.22 -17.26
N ARG A 163 -24.20 -33.02 -16.45
CA ARG A 163 -24.44 -33.66 -15.15
C ARG A 163 -25.93 -33.76 -14.93
N GLN A 164 -26.39 -34.85 -14.33
CA GLN A 164 -27.80 -34.98 -13.96
C GLN A 164 -28.10 -34.02 -12.80
N VAL A 165 -29.16 -33.23 -12.95
CA VAL A 165 -29.64 -32.30 -11.93
C VAL A 165 -31.07 -32.65 -11.57
N SER A 166 -31.43 -32.50 -10.30
CA SER A 166 -32.81 -32.56 -9.84
C SER A 166 -33.22 -31.25 -9.19
N ILE A 167 -34.52 -30.97 -9.21
CA ILE A 167 -35.12 -29.82 -8.55
C ILE A 167 -35.83 -30.34 -7.29
N PRO A 168 -35.29 -30.05 -6.09
CA PRO A 168 -35.89 -30.44 -4.82
C PRO A 168 -37.31 -29.91 -4.67
N ASP A 169 -38.14 -30.68 -3.99
CA ASP A 169 -39.49 -30.29 -3.58
C ASP A 169 -39.45 -29.70 -2.17
N LEU A 170 -39.63 -28.39 -2.06
CA LEU A 170 -39.63 -27.65 -0.79
C LEU A 170 -41.04 -27.25 -0.32
N THR A 171 -42.09 -27.82 -0.93
CA THR A 171 -43.48 -27.46 -0.62
C THR A 171 -43.84 -27.71 0.85
N LYS A 172 -43.31 -28.79 1.44
CA LYS A 172 -43.48 -29.11 2.88
C LYS A 172 -42.86 -28.08 3.82
N SER A 173 -41.87 -27.34 3.34
CA SER A 173 -41.21 -26.27 4.07
C SER A 173 -41.77 -24.88 3.73
N GLY A 174 -42.88 -24.82 2.97
CA GLY A 174 -43.56 -23.58 2.61
C GLY A 174 -43.01 -22.88 1.37
N PHE A 175 -42.08 -23.50 0.63
CA PHE A 175 -41.48 -22.93 -0.59
C PHE A 175 -41.97 -23.68 -1.83
N ARG A 176 -42.66 -22.96 -2.72
CA ARG A 176 -43.18 -23.50 -3.98
C ARG A 176 -42.23 -23.17 -5.11
N PHE A 177 -41.83 -24.18 -5.90
CA PHE A 177 -41.05 -23.95 -7.11
C PHE A 177 -41.84 -23.12 -8.11
N ILE A 178 -41.27 -22.00 -8.58
CA ILE A 178 -41.91 -21.11 -9.55
C ILE A 178 -41.30 -21.21 -10.95
N GLY A 179 -40.06 -21.71 -11.05
CA GLY A 179 -39.36 -21.85 -12.31
C GLY A 179 -37.85 -21.75 -12.14
N GLY A 180 -37.15 -21.69 -13.26
CA GLY A 180 -35.71 -21.54 -13.26
C GLY A 180 -35.17 -21.05 -14.58
N ARG A 181 -33.85 -20.98 -14.65
CA ARG A 181 -33.11 -20.53 -15.82
C ARG A 181 -31.68 -21.05 -15.80
N LEU A 182 -31.04 -21.01 -16.96
CA LEU A 182 -29.59 -21.18 -17.06
C LEU A 182 -28.94 -19.82 -16.88
N VAL A 183 -27.89 -19.74 -16.06
CA VAL A 183 -27.08 -18.53 -15.88
C VAL A 183 -25.64 -18.81 -16.28
N SER A 184 -24.98 -17.80 -16.83
CA SER A 184 -23.54 -17.86 -17.07
C SER A 184 -22.84 -17.30 -15.84
N THR A 185 -21.93 -18.08 -15.27
CA THR A 185 -21.05 -17.62 -14.19
C THR A 185 -19.60 -17.58 -14.67
N GLU A 186 -18.71 -17.02 -13.86
CA GLU A 186 -17.27 -16.96 -14.18
C GLU A 186 -16.65 -18.35 -14.37
N HIS A 187 -17.28 -19.38 -13.80
CA HIS A 187 -16.79 -20.76 -13.82
C HIS A 187 -17.63 -21.68 -14.72
N GLY A 188 -18.39 -21.10 -15.63
CA GLY A 188 -19.16 -21.82 -16.64
C GLY A 188 -20.67 -21.73 -16.43
N PRO A 189 -21.44 -22.61 -17.09
CA PRO A 189 -22.89 -22.60 -16.96
C PRO A 189 -23.31 -23.07 -15.57
N ALA A 190 -24.38 -22.46 -15.05
CA ALA A 190 -25.04 -22.88 -13.82
C ALA A 190 -26.56 -22.91 -14.03
N GLY A 191 -27.23 -23.84 -13.35
CA GLY A 191 -28.68 -23.84 -13.24
C GLY A 191 -29.10 -22.99 -12.04
N MET A 192 -30.09 -22.13 -12.21
CA MET A 192 -30.72 -21.36 -11.14
C MET A 192 -32.20 -21.74 -11.05
N PHE A 193 -32.62 -22.16 -9.88
CA PHE A 193 -34.01 -22.54 -9.57
C PHE A 193 -34.55 -21.62 -8.51
N ILE A 194 -35.74 -21.08 -8.73
CA ILE A 194 -36.35 -20.08 -7.85
C ILE A 194 -37.61 -20.66 -7.24
N TYR A 195 -37.77 -20.38 -5.95
CA TYR A 195 -38.88 -20.79 -5.13
C TYR A 195 -39.53 -19.57 -4.48
N ASP A 196 -40.82 -19.67 -4.23
CA ASP A 196 -41.65 -18.66 -3.60
C ASP A 196 -42.13 -19.15 -2.24
N GLY A 197 -41.83 -18.37 -1.20
CA GLY A 197 -42.22 -18.62 0.18
C GLY A 197 -43.29 -17.66 0.69
N ALA A 198 -43.55 -17.70 1.99
CA ALA A 198 -44.48 -16.78 2.64
C ALA A 198 -44.04 -15.31 2.48
N GLY A 199 -45.01 -14.41 2.33
CA GLY A 199 -44.76 -12.97 2.22
C GLY A 199 -44.01 -12.55 0.94
N GLY A 200 -43.95 -13.40 -0.09
CA GLY A 200 -43.21 -13.13 -1.32
C GLY A 200 -41.69 -13.33 -1.19
N THR A 201 -41.24 -13.96 -0.11
CA THR A 201 -39.83 -14.29 0.10
C THR A 201 -39.36 -15.24 -1.00
N ARG A 202 -38.32 -14.85 -1.74
CA ARG A 202 -37.74 -15.70 -2.79
C ARG A 202 -36.55 -16.46 -2.25
N LEU A 203 -36.48 -17.75 -2.59
CA LEU A 203 -35.32 -18.59 -2.36
C LEU A 203 -34.76 -18.99 -3.72
N ALA A 204 -33.46 -18.82 -3.91
CA ALA A 204 -32.76 -19.31 -5.09
C ALA A 204 -31.83 -20.46 -4.74
N MET A 205 -31.90 -21.54 -5.51
CA MET A 205 -30.93 -22.62 -5.53
C MET A 205 -30.11 -22.53 -6.81
N ILE A 206 -28.79 -22.44 -6.67
CA ILE A 206 -27.84 -22.47 -7.79
C ILE A 206 -27.10 -23.79 -7.76
N VAL A 207 -26.95 -24.40 -8.93
CA VAL A 207 -26.15 -25.61 -9.14
C VAL A 207 -25.17 -25.41 -10.28
N ARG A 208 -23.92 -25.82 -10.09
CA ARG A 208 -22.90 -25.82 -11.16
C ARG A 208 -21.92 -26.99 -11.01
N PRO A 209 -21.28 -27.45 -12.09
CA PRO A 209 -20.12 -28.33 -12.00
C PRO A 209 -18.96 -27.67 -11.25
N MET A 210 -18.26 -28.45 -10.43
CA MET A 210 -17.10 -28.00 -9.67
C MET A 210 -15.84 -28.66 -10.23
N SER A 211 -14.81 -27.87 -10.53
CA SER A 211 -13.49 -28.37 -10.92
C SER A 211 -12.59 -28.63 -9.71
N ILE A 212 -12.72 -27.82 -8.67
CA ILE A 212 -12.05 -27.95 -7.36
C ILE A 212 -13.09 -28.07 -6.25
N GLU A 213 -12.70 -28.58 -5.07
CA GLU A 213 -13.62 -28.72 -3.92
C GLU A 213 -14.90 -29.47 -4.31
N GLN A 214 -14.73 -30.63 -4.97
CA GLN A 214 -15.82 -31.42 -5.57
C GLN A 214 -16.70 -32.16 -4.54
N ASP A 215 -16.19 -32.32 -3.32
CA ASP A 215 -16.91 -32.84 -2.18
C ASP A 215 -16.52 -31.99 -0.97
N THR A 216 -17.45 -31.18 -0.47
CA THR A 216 -17.17 -30.21 0.58
C THR A 216 -18.39 -30.05 1.45
N PRO A 217 -18.23 -30.16 2.79
CA PRO A 217 -19.35 -30.03 3.72
C PRO A 217 -20.01 -28.66 3.59
N MET A 218 -21.26 -28.61 4.03
CA MET A 218 -22.07 -27.40 3.95
C MET A 218 -21.52 -26.28 4.82
N MET A 219 -21.31 -25.11 4.21
CA MET A 219 -20.78 -23.93 4.85
C MET A 219 -21.80 -22.80 4.80
N LYS A 220 -22.01 -22.15 5.95
CA LYS A 220 -22.76 -20.88 6.05
C LYS A 220 -21.99 -19.76 5.36
N ARG A 221 -22.70 -18.95 4.59
CA ARG A 221 -22.22 -17.75 3.91
C ARG A 221 -23.26 -16.65 4.10
N SER A 222 -22.81 -15.44 4.30
CA SER A 222 -23.69 -14.29 4.46
C SER A 222 -23.11 -13.13 3.67
N ALA A 223 -23.96 -12.41 2.95
CA ALA A 223 -23.59 -11.29 2.11
C ALA A 223 -24.67 -10.21 2.23
N GLY A 224 -24.43 -9.21 3.08
CA GLY A 224 -25.39 -8.16 3.38
C GLY A 224 -26.71 -8.75 3.94
N PRO A 225 -27.87 -8.46 3.34
CA PRO A 225 -29.17 -8.97 3.80
C PRO A 225 -29.43 -10.43 3.41
N LEU A 226 -28.56 -11.05 2.60
CA LEU A 226 -28.73 -12.41 2.13
C LEU A 226 -27.95 -13.39 3.01
N ALA A 227 -28.62 -14.45 3.44
CA ALA A 227 -27.98 -15.64 3.98
C ALA A 227 -27.92 -16.71 2.90
N GLY A 228 -26.92 -17.58 2.99
CA GLY A 228 -26.82 -18.73 2.12
C GLY A 228 -26.03 -19.88 2.71
N PHE A 229 -26.31 -21.07 2.20
CA PHE A 229 -25.56 -22.29 2.51
C PHE A 229 -25.02 -22.86 1.22
N THR A 230 -23.72 -23.15 1.19
CA THR A 230 -23.04 -23.64 -0.01
C THR A 230 -22.26 -24.91 0.32
N TRP A 231 -22.35 -25.91 -0.55
CA TRP A 231 -21.67 -27.20 -0.41
C TRP A 231 -21.35 -27.77 -1.78
N ALA A 232 -20.56 -28.83 -1.82
CA ALA A 232 -20.38 -29.63 -3.02
C ALA A 232 -20.52 -31.11 -2.68
N THR A 233 -21.08 -31.87 -3.60
CA THR A 233 -21.11 -33.32 -3.53
C THR A 233 -21.01 -33.89 -4.93
N ARG A 234 -20.15 -34.90 -5.10
CA ARG A 234 -19.96 -35.62 -6.37
C ARG A 234 -19.68 -34.71 -7.57
N GLY A 235 -18.91 -33.65 -7.35
CA GLY A 235 -18.51 -32.71 -8.41
C GLY A 235 -19.58 -31.72 -8.84
N LEU A 236 -20.73 -31.69 -8.17
CA LEU A 236 -21.72 -30.61 -8.27
C LEU A 236 -21.68 -29.74 -7.03
N GLY A 237 -21.57 -28.43 -7.24
CA GLY A 237 -21.67 -27.42 -6.21
C GLY A 237 -23.08 -26.87 -6.15
N PHE A 238 -23.60 -26.72 -4.95
CA PHE A 238 -24.93 -26.20 -4.67
C PHE A 238 -24.85 -25.01 -3.74
N SER A 239 -25.65 -23.99 -4.01
CA SER A 239 -25.81 -22.83 -3.14
C SER A 239 -27.28 -22.46 -3.01
N VAL A 240 -27.77 -22.38 -1.78
CA VAL A 240 -29.12 -21.91 -1.47
C VAL A 240 -29.01 -20.54 -0.84
N VAL A 241 -29.73 -19.55 -1.39
CA VAL A 241 -29.66 -18.14 -0.98
C VAL A 241 -31.07 -17.56 -0.84
N ALA A 242 -31.30 -16.84 0.26
CA ALA A 242 -32.56 -16.14 0.53
C ALA A 242 -32.33 -14.91 1.44
N PRO A 243 -33.22 -13.90 1.42
CA PRO A 243 -33.18 -12.74 2.32
C PRO A 243 -33.81 -13.10 3.68
N GLU A 244 -33.32 -14.19 4.28
CA GLU A 244 -33.86 -14.76 5.51
C GLU A 244 -32.74 -14.99 6.53
N ALA A 245 -33.11 -15.09 7.81
CA ALA A 245 -32.15 -15.43 8.87
C ALA A 245 -31.52 -16.81 8.59
N PRO A 246 -30.20 -16.97 8.77
CA PRO A 246 -29.52 -18.24 8.55
C PRO A 246 -30.12 -19.42 9.31
N GLU A 247 -30.72 -19.18 10.47
CA GLU A 247 -31.32 -20.16 11.35
C GLU A 247 -32.61 -20.75 10.73
N ASN A 248 -33.35 -19.95 9.96
CA ASN A 248 -34.52 -20.42 9.20
C ASN A 248 -34.12 -21.05 7.87
N LEU A 249 -33.02 -20.58 7.27
CA LEU A 249 -32.53 -21.09 5.98
C LEU A 249 -31.80 -22.43 6.11
N HIS A 250 -31.20 -22.71 7.26
CA HIS A 250 -30.42 -23.94 7.48
C HIS A 250 -31.25 -25.23 7.29
N PRO A 251 -32.46 -25.37 7.88
CA PRO A 251 -33.32 -26.53 7.64
C PRO A 251 -33.70 -26.72 6.16
N LEU A 252 -33.88 -25.62 5.41
CA LEU A 252 -34.17 -25.67 3.97
C LEU A 252 -32.95 -26.21 3.19
N ALA A 253 -31.75 -25.72 3.51
CA ALA A 253 -30.53 -26.20 2.89
C ALA A 253 -30.27 -27.69 3.20
N ASP A 254 -30.57 -28.14 4.42
CA ASP A 254 -30.50 -29.55 4.80
C ASP A 254 -31.48 -30.42 4.01
N GLU A 255 -32.71 -29.95 3.82
CA GLU A 255 -33.72 -30.67 3.05
C GLU A 255 -33.34 -30.77 1.57
N VAL A 256 -32.84 -29.68 0.97
CA VAL A 256 -32.29 -29.67 -0.38
C VAL A 256 -31.15 -30.71 -0.51
N ARG A 257 -30.18 -30.66 0.41
CA ARG A 257 -29.05 -31.59 0.43
C ARG A 257 -29.50 -33.05 0.55
N ARG A 258 -30.48 -33.34 1.41
CA ARG A 258 -31.04 -34.69 1.62
C ARG A 258 -31.69 -35.24 0.35
N GLN A 259 -32.50 -34.44 -0.34
CA GLN A 259 -33.17 -34.87 -1.58
C GLN A 259 -32.20 -35.06 -2.75
N ILE A 260 -31.19 -34.19 -2.86
CA ILE A 260 -30.14 -34.33 -3.88
C ILE A 260 -29.35 -35.62 -3.65
N ALA A 261 -28.98 -35.91 -2.40
CA ALA A 261 -28.25 -37.12 -2.04
C ALA A 261 -29.01 -38.41 -2.38
N SER A 262 -30.35 -38.40 -2.35
CA SER A 262 -31.19 -39.56 -2.73
C SER A 262 -31.46 -39.68 -4.23
N THR A 263 -31.25 -38.62 -5.01
CA THR A 263 -31.61 -38.59 -6.44
C THR A 263 -30.43 -38.87 -7.36
N LEU A 264 -29.25 -38.45 -6.94
CA LEU A 264 -28.00 -38.69 -7.64
C LEU A 264 -27.48 -40.10 -7.30
#